data_AF-A0A4Q5SDG2-F1
#
_entry.id   AF-A0A4Q5SDG2-F1
#
_cell.length_a   1.000
_cell.length_b   1.000
_cell.length_c   1.000
_cell.angle_alpha   90.00
_cell.angle_beta   90.00
_cell.angle_gamma   90.00
#
_symmetry.space_group_name_H-M   'P 1'
#
loop_
_entity.id
_entity.type
_entity.pdbx_description
1 polymer ?
#
loop_
_entity_poly.entity_id
_entity_poly.type
_entity_poly.pdbx_seq_one_letter_code
_entity_poly.pdbx_strand_id
1 'polypeptide(L)'
;MADRTETPFRPGRRAFLATVGGGAALIASAAAAQTAPPATGKPGPAGLSDPVETIDLWPKGAPGMPASPPIEAVTERSTDRDVTDRAVLGIARPRLVVFRPHRPNGAAVMIAPGGGYRHVVIDKEGYEMGRWLSARGFTVFVLFYRLPGEGWVAGPDVALADAQRAMRLIRHRARDYAIDPQRVAAMGFSAGGHLCADLLTRFDARVYDPVDAADRQSARPNAAAPIYPVISVSAPHAHPGSRTLLLGASADAALERAHSP
;
A
#
# COMPACT_ATOMS: atom_id res chain seq x y z
N MET A 1 -70.44 28.83 -31.51
CA MET A 1 -70.93 29.54 -32.71
C MET A 1 -70.29 30.93 -32.69
N ALA A 2 -69.26 31.28 -33.45
CA ALA A 2 -68.39 30.66 -34.45
C ALA A 2 -67.01 31.36 -34.27
N ASP A 3 -65.90 30.64 -34.13
CA ASP A 3 -64.96 30.24 -35.19
C ASP A 3 -64.45 31.40 -36.07
N ARG A 4 -63.12 31.64 -36.04
CA ARG A 4 -62.27 31.74 -37.24
C ARG A 4 -60.77 31.72 -36.89
N THR A 5 -60.13 30.71 -37.44
CA THR A 5 -58.71 30.44 -37.63
C THR A 5 -58.01 31.42 -38.61
N GLU A 6 -56.71 31.69 -38.43
CA GLU A 6 -55.64 31.45 -39.45
C GLU A 6 -54.23 31.95 -39.01
N THR A 7 -53.25 31.05 -39.13
CA THR A 7 -51.76 31.16 -39.09
C THR A 7 -51.16 31.90 -40.31
N PRO A 8 -49.82 31.94 -40.55
CA PRO A 8 -48.63 32.28 -39.73
C PRO A 8 -47.70 33.32 -40.43
N PHE A 9 -46.72 33.91 -39.73
CA PHE A 9 -45.58 34.57 -40.41
C PHE A 9 -44.25 34.43 -39.65
N ARG A 10 -43.29 33.74 -40.27
CA ARG A 10 -41.82 33.86 -40.11
C ARG A 10 -41.32 34.17 -41.53
N PRO A 11 -40.32 35.05 -41.75
CA PRO A 11 -38.93 34.75 -41.39
C PRO A 11 -38.03 35.98 -41.07
N GLY A 12 -36.82 35.71 -40.55
CA GLY A 12 -35.76 36.72 -40.50
C GLY A 12 -34.57 36.32 -39.63
N ARG A 13 -33.63 35.55 -40.19
CA ARG A 13 -32.29 35.32 -39.62
C ARG A 13 -31.52 36.64 -39.50
N ARG A 14 -30.96 36.94 -38.33
CA ARG A 14 -29.63 37.56 -38.19
C ARG A 14 -29.07 37.31 -36.79
N ALA A 15 -27.85 36.79 -36.82
CA ALA A 15 -27.06 36.34 -35.69
C ALA A 15 -26.60 37.51 -34.80
N PHE A 16 -26.51 37.27 -33.50
CA PHE A 16 -25.42 37.78 -32.67
C PHE A 16 -25.13 36.76 -31.56
N LEU A 17 -24.02 36.03 -31.74
CA LEU A 17 -23.34 35.25 -30.71
C LEU A 17 -22.62 36.25 -29.79
N ALA A 18 -22.96 36.27 -28.51
CA ALA A 18 -22.10 36.78 -27.46
C ALA A 18 -21.63 35.58 -26.63
N THR A 19 -20.52 34.99 -27.05
CA THR A 19 -19.76 34.02 -26.25
C THR A 19 -19.01 34.76 -25.15
N VAL A 20 -19.50 34.68 -23.91
CA VAL A 20 -18.66 34.94 -22.74
C VAL A 20 -17.82 33.69 -22.51
N GLY A 21 -16.57 33.74 -22.97
CA GLY A 21 -15.56 32.73 -22.72
C GLY A 21 -15.15 32.76 -21.25
N GLY A 22 -15.67 31.81 -20.48
CA GLY A 22 -15.18 31.45 -19.15
C GLY A 22 -14.74 29.99 -19.17
N GLY A 23 -13.67 29.68 -19.91
CA GLY A 23 -13.06 28.37 -19.89
C GLY A 23 -12.35 28.15 -18.56
N ALA A 24 -13.06 27.57 -17.58
CA ALA A 24 -12.38 26.91 -16.47
C ALA A 24 -11.59 25.75 -17.07
N ALA A 25 -10.26 25.92 -17.18
CA ALA A 25 -9.37 24.84 -17.54
C ALA A 25 -9.45 23.78 -16.43
N LEU A 26 -10.25 22.75 -16.65
CA LEU A 26 -10.15 21.50 -15.89
C LEU A 26 -8.80 20.89 -16.26
N ILE A 27 -7.78 21.18 -15.46
CA ILE A 27 -6.55 20.40 -15.47
C ILE A 27 -6.94 19.04 -14.88
N ALA A 28 -7.43 18.14 -15.72
CA ALA A 28 -7.52 16.74 -15.39
C ALA A 28 -6.08 16.23 -15.24
N SER A 29 -5.58 16.19 -14.01
CA SER A 29 -4.39 15.41 -13.71
C SER A 29 -4.71 13.97 -14.09
N ALA A 30 -4.04 13.44 -15.12
CA ALA A 30 -4.14 12.03 -15.44
C ALA A 30 -3.69 11.24 -14.20
N ALA A 31 -4.65 10.73 -13.43
CA ALA A 31 -4.34 9.83 -12.35
C ALA A 31 -3.69 8.60 -12.98
N ALA A 32 -2.42 8.36 -12.65
CA ALA A 32 -1.75 7.14 -13.07
C ALA A 32 -2.58 5.95 -12.56
N ALA A 33 -2.84 4.99 -13.47
CA ALA A 33 -3.55 3.77 -13.11
C ALA A 33 -2.81 3.08 -11.96
N GLN A 34 -3.57 2.73 -10.92
CA GLN A 34 -3.04 2.02 -9.75
C GLN A 34 -2.61 0.61 -10.15
N THR A 35 -1.58 0.10 -9.50
CA THR A 35 -1.12 -1.28 -9.75
C THR A 35 -2.15 -2.25 -9.18
N ALA A 36 -2.63 -3.18 -10.01
CA ALA A 36 -3.61 -4.16 -9.56
C ALA A 36 -3.03 -5.05 -8.44
N PRO A 37 -3.89 -5.60 -7.58
CA PRO A 37 -3.52 -6.71 -6.70
C PRO A 37 -2.93 -7.88 -7.51
N PRO A 38 -1.99 -8.64 -6.93
CA PRO A 38 -1.43 -9.83 -7.56
C PRO A 38 -2.50 -10.90 -7.82
N ALA A 39 -2.45 -11.54 -8.99
CA ALA A 39 -3.31 -12.67 -9.34
C ALA A 39 -2.45 -13.84 -9.86
N THR A 40 -2.77 -15.07 -9.45
CA THR A 40 -2.04 -16.29 -9.86
C THR A 40 -2.66 -16.98 -11.08
N GLY A 41 -3.67 -16.37 -11.72
CA GLY A 41 -4.46 -16.99 -12.79
C GLY A 41 -5.31 -18.20 -12.35
N LYS A 42 -5.10 -18.72 -11.15
CA LYS A 42 -5.93 -19.73 -10.51
C LYS A 42 -7.10 -19.03 -9.79
N PRO A 43 -8.35 -19.53 -9.92
CA PRO A 43 -9.45 -19.06 -9.10
C PRO A 43 -9.11 -19.27 -7.61
N GLY A 44 -9.36 -18.26 -6.78
CA GLY A 44 -9.30 -18.42 -5.33
C GLY A 44 -10.43 -19.33 -4.80
N PRO A 45 -10.44 -19.63 -3.49
CA PRO A 45 -11.48 -20.45 -2.89
C PRO A 45 -12.86 -19.83 -3.12
N ALA A 46 -13.87 -20.69 -3.32
CA ALA A 46 -15.23 -20.23 -3.58
C ALA A 46 -15.72 -19.29 -2.45
N GLY A 47 -16.22 -18.11 -2.84
CA GLY A 47 -16.78 -17.13 -1.90
C GLY A 47 -15.80 -16.12 -1.30
N LEU A 48 -14.49 -16.21 -1.58
CA LEU A 48 -13.51 -15.21 -1.16
C LEU A 48 -12.96 -14.44 -2.37
N SER A 49 -13.61 -13.32 -2.72
CA SER A 49 -13.11 -12.44 -3.78
C SER A 49 -11.87 -11.68 -3.35
N ASP A 50 -10.87 -11.60 -4.22
CA ASP A 50 -9.71 -10.74 -3.99
C ASP A 50 -10.12 -9.27 -3.86
N PRO A 51 -9.46 -8.51 -2.97
CA PRO A 51 -9.62 -7.06 -2.94
C PRO A 51 -9.21 -6.50 -4.30
N VAL A 52 -9.84 -5.42 -4.75
CA VAL A 52 -9.56 -4.78 -6.06
C VAL A 52 -8.99 -3.37 -5.92
N GLU A 53 -9.18 -2.74 -4.76
CA GLU A 53 -8.71 -1.39 -4.49
C GLU A 53 -7.25 -1.41 -4.05
N THR A 54 -6.44 -0.58 -4.71
CA THR A 54 -5.02 -0.41 -4.39
C THR A 54 -4.61 1.05 -4.34
N ILE A 55 -3.51 1.31 -3.63
CA ILE A 55 -2.85 2.61 -3.54
C ILE A 55 -1.35 2.39 -3.75
N ASP A 56 -0.83 2.81 -4.90
CA ASP A 56 0.61 2.86 -5.17
C ASP A 56 1.28 3.87 -4.24
N LEU A 57 2.43 3.50 -3.65
CA LEU A 57 3.07 4.36 -2.65
C LEU A 57 3.81 5.54 -3.29
N TRP A 58 4.38 5.31 -4.47
CA TRP A 58 5.30 6.21 -5.16
C TRP A 58 4.73 6.63 -6.53
N PRO A 59 4.06 7.78 -6.64
CA PRO A 59 3.34 8.17 -7.86
C PRO A 59 4.26 8.42 -9.07
N LYS A 60 5.56 8.62 -8.85
CA LYS A 60 6.58 8.83 -9.89
C LYS A 60 7.55 7.64 -10.04
N GLY A 61 7.18 6.49 -9.49
CA GLY A 61 8.06 5.32 -9.40
C GLY A 61 8.83 5.28 -8.07
N ALA A 62 9.14 4.06 -7.62
CA ALA A 62 9.82 3.84 -6.34
C ALA A 62 11.27 4.38 -6.36
N PRO A 63 11.72 5.09 -5.32
CA PRO A 63 13.06 5.67 -5.29
C PRO A 63 14.14 4.58 -5.22
N GLY A 64 15.26 4.80 -5.90
CA GLY A 64 16.42 3.91 -5.80
C GLY A 64 16.27 2.58 -6.52
N MET A 65 15.54 2.56 -7.64
CA MET A 65 15.40 1.38 -8.52
C MET A 65 16.79 0.81 -8.91
N PRO A 66 17.01 -0.51 -8.80
CA PRO A 66 18.24 -1.14 -9.27
C PRO A 66 18.39 -1.04 -10.79
N ALA A 67 19.63 -1.15 -11.30
CA ALA A 67 19.93 -1.15 -12.73
C ALA A 67 19.22 -2.29 -13.49
N SER A 68 19.05 -3.43 -12.83
CA SER A 68 18.19 -4.54 -13.27
C SER A 68 16.91 -4.51 -12.42
N PRO A 69 15.80 -3.92 -12.91
CA PRO A 69 14.59 -3.80 -12.11
C PRO A 69 14.04 -5.17 -11.70
N PRO A 70 13.59 -5.33 -10.44
CA PRO A 70 12.89 -6.53 -10.02
C PRO A 70 11.62 -6.73 -10.85
N ILE A 71 11.34 -7.98 -11.22
CA ILE A 71 10.13 -8.38 -11.95
C ILE A 71 9.18 -9.04 -10.96
N GLU A 72 7.99 -8.44 -10.80
CA GLU A 72 7.01 -8.96 -9.86
C GLU A 72 6.56 -10.37 -10.27
N ALA A 73 6.66 -11.31 -9.34
CA ALA A 73 6.21 -12.68 -9.51
C ALA A 73 5.33 -13.08 -8.33
N VAL A 74 4.26 -13.81 -8.64
CA VAL A 74 3.31 -14.33 -7.66
C VAL A 74 3.39 -15.84 -7.69
N THR A 75 3.76 -16.45 -6.57
CA THR A 75 3.86 -17.90 -6.43
C THR A 75 2.72 -18.40 -5.56
N GLU A 76 1.86 -19.27 -6.09
CA GLU A 76 0.95 -20.07 -5.25
C GLU A 76 1.74 -21.19 -4.58
N ARG A 77 1.84 -21.15 -3.25
CA ARG A 77 2.62 -22.12 -2.48
C ARG A 77 1.78 -23.26 -1.94
N SER A 78 0.45 -23.08 -1.87
CA SER A 78 -0.47 -24.12 -1.46
C SER A 78 -0.59 -25.17 -2.57
N THR A 79 -0.56 -26.45 -2.17
CA THR A 79 -0.94 -27.57 -3.02
C THR A 79 -2.42 -27.91 -2.89
N ASP A 80 -3.09 -27.38 -1.86
CA ASP A 80 -4.53 -27.49 -1.66
C ASP A 80 -5.25 -26.48 -2.56
N ARG A 81 -6.28 -26.92 -3.27
CA ARG A 81 -7.06 -26.08 -4.20
C ARG A 81 -8.04 -25.16 -3.48
N ASP A 82 -8.37 -25.49 -2.23
CA ASP A 82 -9.34 -24.74 -1.42
C ASP A 82 -8.67 -23.72 -0.50
N VAL A 83 -7.33 -23.67 -0.49
CA VAL A 83 -6.53 -22.75 0.32
C VAL A 83 -5.55 -22.00 -0.57
N THR A 84 -5.58 -20.68 -0.50
CA THR A 84 -4.60 -19.80 -1.15
C THR A 84 -3.46 -19.48 -0.21
N ASP A 85 -2.23 -19.60 -0.68
CA ASP A 85 -1.02 -19.27 0.07
C ASP A 85 0.01 -18.57 -0.81
N ARG A 86 -0.39 -17.44 -1.39
CA ARG A 86 0.43 -16.71 -2.34
C ARG A 86 1.56 -15.96 -1.65
N ALA A 87 2.71 -15.98 -2.30
CA ALA A 87 3.87 -15.17 -1.97
C ALA A 87 4.27 -14.30 -3.17
N VAL A 88 4.64 -13.05 -2.91
CA VAL A 88 5.03 -12.08 -3.94
C VAL A 88 6.48 -11.65 -3.75
N LEU A 89 7.25 -11.68 -4.82
CA LEU A 89 8.61 -11.14 -4.88
C LEU A 89 8.74 -10.20 -6.07
N GLY A 90 9.84 -9.44 -6.15
CA GLY A 90 10.10 -8.54 -7.25
C GLY A 90 9.22 -7.29 -7.26
N ILE A 91 8.85 -6.77 -6.09
CA ILE A 91 7.87 -5.68 -5.95
C ILE A 91 8.52 -4.34 -6.35
N ALA A 92 8.49 -4.02 -7.65
CA ALA A 92 8.99 -2.74 -8.17
C ALA A 92 8.05 -1.55 -7.91
N ARG A 93 6.76 -1.84 -7.74
CA ARG A 93 5.69 -0.86 -7.43
C ARG A 93 5.04 -1.23 -6.09
N PRO A 94 5.66 -0.85 -4.96
CA PRO A 94 5.07 -1.11 -3.65
C PRO A 94 3.76 -0.36 -3.52
N ARG A 95 2.80 -1.01 -2.86
CA ARG A 95 1.40 -0.59 -2.82
C ARG A 95 0.69 -1.06 -1.56
N LEU A 96 -0.42 -0.41 -1.26
CA LEU A 96 -1.41 -0.91 -0.31
C LEU A 96 -2.53 -1.58 -1.07
N VAL A 97 -2.97 -2.74 -0.59
CA VAL A 97 -4.24 -3.36 -0.96
C VAL A 97 -5.25 -3.08 0.15
N VAL A 98 -6.45 -2.63 -0.22
CA VAL A 98 -7.43 -2.12 0.76
C VAL A 98 -8.57 -3.11 1.00
N PHE A 99 -8.87 -3.35 2.27
CA PHE A 99 -10.09 -4.00 2.72
C PHE A 99 -10.95 -2.98 3.47
N ARG A 100 -12.08 -2.61 2.84
CA ARG A 100 -13.06 -1.72 3.46
C ARG A 100 -14.06 -2.52 4.29
N PRO A 101 -14.34 -2.12 5.55
CA PRO A 101 -15.41 -2.70 6.33
C PRO A 101 -16.78 -2.25 5.80
N HIS A 102 -17.80 -3.09 5.91
CA HIS A 102 -19.18 -2.67 5.60
C HIS A 102 -19.68 -1.61 6.60
N ARG A 103 -19.27 -1.71 7.87
CA ARG A 103 -19.56 -0.74 8.94
C ARG A 103 -18.25 -0.25 9.56
N PRO A 104 -17.68 0.87 9.09
CA PRO A 104 -16.40 1.37 9.61
C PRO A 104 -16.54 1.80 11.08
N ASN A 105 -15.57 1.39 11.90
CA ASN A 105 -15.46 1.76 13.32
C ASN A 105 -14.53 2.97 13.56
N GLY A 106 -14.06 3.60 12.47
CA GLY A 106 -13.16 4.74 12.48
C GLY A 106 -11.69 4.42 12.73
N ALA A 107 -11.29 3.14 12.85
CA ALA A 107 -9.90 2.74 13.01
C ALA A 107 -9.36 2.02 11.77
N ALA A 108 -8.03 2.05 11.63
CA ALA A 108 -7.34 1.35 10.56
C ALA A 108 -6.12 0.57 11.03
N VAL A 109 -5.78 -0.44 10.25
CA VAL A 109 -4.59 -1.28 10.47
C VAL A 109 -3.81 -1.38 9.17
N MET A 110 -2.55 -0.97 9.18
CA MET A 110 -1.59 -1.34 8.15
C MET A 110 -0.99 -2.70 8.51
N ILE A 111 -1.12 -3.69 7.63
CA ILE A 111 -0.52 -5.02 7.81
C ILE A 111 0.73 -5.12 6.93
N ALA A 112 1.87 -5.45 7.54
CA ALA A 112 3.09 -5.86 6.86
C ALA A 112 3.22 -7.39 6.94
N PRO A 113 2.95 -8.14 5.86
CA PRO A 113 3.12 -9.59 5.89
C PRO A 113 4.60 -9.99 6.03
N GLY A 114 4.87 -11.21 6.45
CA GLY A 114 6.20 -11.78 6.53
C GLY A 114 6.67 -12.40 5.21
N GLY A 115 7.54 -13.41 5.31
CA GLY A 115 8.24 -14.04 4.19
C GLY A 115 9.76 -13.83 4.17
N GLY A 116 10.33 -13.49 5.34
CA GLY A 116 11.78 -13.51 5.56
C GLY A 116 12.57 -12.49 4.73
N TYR A 117 11.93 -11.42 4.26
CA TYR A 117 12.48 -10.49 3.27
C TYR A 117 12.87 -11.13 1.93
N ARG A 118 12.42 -12.37 1.67
CA ARG A 118 12.57 -13.07 0.37
C ARG A 118 11.36 -12.87 -0.53
N HIS A 119 10.20 -12.76 0.09
CA HIS A 119 8.90 -12.53 -0.53
C HIS A 119 7.95 -11.96 0.53
N VAL A 120 6.77 -11.52 0.11
CA VAL A 120 5.66 -11.07 0.95
C VAL A 120 4.57 -12.14 0.92
N VAL A 121 4.23 -12.74 2.06
CA VAL A 121 3.18 -13.78 2.17
C VAL A 121 1.79 -13.14 2.27
N ILE A 122 1.13 -12.93 1.14
CA ILE A 122 -0.02 -12.01 1.09
C ILE A 122 -1.32 -12.62 1.59
N ASP A 123 -1.53 -13.94 1.51
CA ASP A 123 -2.81 -14.53 1.92
C ASP A 123 -2.87 -14.73 3.44
N LYS A 124 -2.10 -15.68 3.97
CA LYS A 124 -2.11 -16.06 5.39
C LYS A 124 -1.83 -14.90 6.35
N GLU A 125 -0.85 -14.07 6.00
CA GLU A 125 -0.35 -12.99 6.87
C GLU A 125 -0.85 -11.61 6.44
N GLY A 126 -1.70 -11.54 5.40
CA GLY A 126 -2.23 -10.31 4.84
C GLY A 126 -3.75 -10.35 4.66
N TYR A 127 -4.23 -11.02 3.61
CA TYR A 127 -5.63 -10.97 3.16
C TYR A 127 -6.57 -11.68 4.13
N GLU A 128 -6.19 -12.82 4.70
CA GLU A 128 -7.00 -13.50 5.72
C GLU A 128 -7.23 -12.59 6.93
N MET A 129 -6.15 -11.97 7.41
CA MET A 129 -6.22 -10.98 8.50
C MET A 129 -6.98 -9.72 8.09
N GLY A 130 -6.81 -9.26 6.86
CA GLY A 130 -7.54 -8.12 6.30
C GLY A 130 -9.05 -8.33 6.28
N ARG A 131 -9.50 -9.52 5.88
CA ARG A 131 -10.91 -9.91 5.94
C ARG A 131 -11.40 -10.02 7.37
N TRP A 132 -10.62 -10.67 8.23
CA TRP A 132 -11.00 -10.89 9.62
C TRP A 132 -11.16 -9.57 10.39
N LEU A 133 -10.24 -8.62 10.20
CA LEU A 133 -10.29 -7.29 10.82
C LEU A 133 -11.37 -6.39 10.18
N SER A 134 -11.54 -6.42 8.86
CA SER A 134 -12.57 -5.62 8.20
C SER A 134 -13.99 -6.07 8.55
N ALA A 135 -14.21 -7.37 8.78
CA ALA A 135 -15.47 -7.87 9.34
C ALA A 135 -15.79 -7.29 10.74
N ARG A 136 -14.79 -6.76 11.45
CA ARG A 136 -14.90 -6.10 12.77
C ARG A 136 -14.87 -4.57 12.71
N GLY A 137 -14.97 -4.01 11.51
CA GLY A 137 -15.11 -2.58 11.29
C GLY A 137 -13.80 -1.82 11.05
N PHE A 138 -12.65 -2.48 11.03
CA PHE A 138 -11.38 -1.82 10.71
C PHE A 138 -11.20 -1.64 9.21
N THR A 139 -10.72 -0.49 8.76
CA THR A 139 -10.18 -0.38 7.39
C THR A 139 -8.77 -0.93 7.38
N VAL A 140 -8.49 -1.93 6.55
CA VAL A 140 -7.19 -2.61 6.54
C VAL A 140 -6.44 -2.31 5.26
N PHE A 141 -5.14 -2.07 5.40
CA PHE A 141 -4.23 -1.82 4.30
C PHE A 141 -3.10 -2.86 4.36
N VAL A 142 -3.10 -3.81 3.44
CA VAL A 142 -2.03 -4.82 3.33
C VAL A 142 -0.91 -4.23 2.49
N LEU A 143 0.29 -4.13 3.07
CA LEU A 143 1.46 -3.52 2.48
C LEU A 143 2.24 -4.54 1.65
N PHE A 144 2.40 -4.22 0.38
CA PHE A 144 3.35 -4.83 -0.53
C PHE A 144 4.61 -3.95 -0.51
N TYR A 145 5.61 -4.36 0.27
CA TYR A 145 6.85 -3.61 0.44
C TYR A 145 7.98 -4.18 -0.40
N ARG A 146 8.91 -3.31 -0.81
CA ARG A 146 10.14 -3.68 -1.49
C ARG A 146 11.02 -4.55 -0.60
N LEU A 147 11.69 -5.53 -1.21
CA LEU A 147 12.53 -6.48 -0.50
C LEU A 147 13.98 -5.98 -0.49
N PRO A 148 14.61 -5.79 0.70
CA PRO A 148 15.97 -5.24 0.82
C PRO A 148 17.03 -5.99 0.00
N GLY A 149 16.90 -7.31 -0.12
CA GLY A 149 17.83 -8.16 -0.85
C GLY A 149 17.82 -8.01 -2.38
N GLU A 150 16.95 -7.16 -2.94
CA GLU A 150 16.79 -6.97 -4.40
C GLU A 150 17.65 -5.83 -4.97
N GLY A 151 18.61 -5.32 -4.19
CA GLY A 151 19.62 -4.37 -4.69
C GLY A 151 19.16 -2.91 -4.77
N TRP A 152 18.09 -2.56 -4.06
CA TRP A 152 17.62 -1.18 -3.95
C TRP A 152 18.70 -0.27 -3.35
N VAL A 153 18.77 0.99 -3.82
CA VAL A 153 19.76 1.97 -3.30
C VAL A 153 19.62 2.20 -1.79
N ALA A 154 18.39 2.22 -1.28
CA ALA A 154 18.12 2.35 0.16
C ALA A 154 18.50 1.10 0.96
N GLY A 155 18.85 -0.01 0.30
CA GLY A 155 19.32 -1.24 0.93
C GLY A 155 18.40 -1.71 2.06
N PRO A 156 18.92 -1.93 3.28
CA PRO A 156 18.14 -2.36 4.45
C PRO A 156 16.95 -1.46 4.80
N ASP A 157 17.04 -0.16 4.51
CA ASP A 157 16.00 0.82 4.84
C ASP A 157 14.84 0.85 3.82
N VAL A 158 14.94 0.12 2.71
CA VAL A 158 13.94 0.21 1.62
C VAL A 158 12.53 -0.18 2.07
N ALA A 159 12.42 -1.21 2.92
CA ALA A 159 11.13 -1.66 3.46
C ALA A 159 10.57 -0.65 4.47
N LEU A 160 11.44 -0.05 5.30
CA LEU A 160 11.06 1.02 6.24
C LEU A 160 10.56 2.25 5.50
N ALA A 161 11.20 2.64 4.39
CA ALA A 161 10.75 3.74 3.55
C ALA A 161 9.32 3.50 3.02
N ASP A 162 9.01 2.28 2.57
CA ASP A 162 7.66 1.91 2.12
C ASP A 162 6.66 1.93 3.27
N ALA A 163 7.00 1.38 4.44
CA ALA A 163 6.11 1.37 5.60
C ALA A 163 5.82 2.78 6.13
N GLN A 164 6.82 3.66 6.19
CA GLN A 164 6.63 5.06 6.56
C GLN A 164 5.72 5.77 5.55
N ARG A 165 5.98 5.58 4.25
CA ARG A 165 5.18 6.18 3.18
C ARG A 165 3.73 5.69 3.21
N ALA A 166 3.51 4.41 3.48
CA ALA A 166 2.18 3.82 3.63
C ALA A 166 1.39 4.47 4.79
N MET A 167 1.99 4.58 5.98
CA MET A 167 1.35 5.23 7.13
C MET A 167 0.96 6.68 6.83
N ARG A 168 1.84 7.41 6.16
CA ARG A 168 1.62 8.79 5.71
C ARG A 168 0.45 8.89 4.74
N LEU A 169 0.38 8.00 3.76
CA LEU A 169 -0.72 7.94 2.79
C LEU A 169 -2.05 7.57 3.44
N ILE A 170 -2.07 6.60 4.35
CA ILE A 170 -3.29 6.20 5.08
C ILE A 170 -3.85 7.40 5.86
N ARG A 171 -3.00 8.13 6.59
CA ARG A 171 -3.42 9.34 7.32
C ARG A 171 -3.87 10.45 6.38
N HIS A 172 -3.15 10.67 5.28
CA HIS A 172 -3.50 11.69 4.29
C HIS A 172 -4.88 11.44 3.65
N ARG A 173 -5.23 10.16 3.47
CA ARG A 173 -6.50 9.71 2.88
C ARG A 173 -7.56 9.34 3.92
N ALA A 174 -7.37 9.66 5.20
CA ALA A 174 -8.25 9.20 6.28
C ALA A 174 -9.74 9.52 6.03
N ARG A 175 -10.03 10.69 5.42
CA ARG A 175 -11.39 11.09 5.02
C ARG A 175 -12.01 10.16 3.97
N ASP A 176 -11.24 9.73 2.97
CA ASP A 176 -11.69 8.86 1.87
C ASP A 176 -12.13 7.46 2.36
N TYR A 177 -11.67 7.10 3.56
CA TYR A 177 -11.87 5.80 4.19
C TYR A 177 -12.70 5.86 5.48
N ALA A 178 -13.21 7.03 5.86
CA ALA A 178 -13.92 7.25 7.12
C ALA A 178 -13.12 6.77 8.36
N ILE A 179 -11.81 7.00 8.36
CA ILE A 179 -10.89 6.66 9.46
C ILE A 179 -10.56 7.94 10.24
N ASP A 180 -10.42 7.82 11.56
CA ASP A 180 -9.76 8.84 12.38
C ASP A 180 -8.23 8.71 12.18
N PRO A 181 -7.55 9.76 11.67
CA PRO A 181 -6.11 9.69 11.45
C PRO A 181 -5.32 9.41 12.73
N GLN A 182 -5.88 9.57 13.94
CA GLN A 182 -5.26 9.20 15.22
C GLN A 182 -5.55 7.77 15.69
N ARG A 183 -6.20 6.94 14.85
CA ARG A 183 -6.52 5.54 15.14
C ARG A 183 -5.97 4.61 14.06
N VAL A 184 -4.72 4.84 13.66
CA VAL A 184 -4.02 4.02 12.65
C VAL A 184 -2.95 3.19 13.34
N ALA A 185 -3.15 1.87 13.40
CA ALA A 185 -2.21 0.90 13.95
C ALA A 185 -1.37 0.23 12.84
N ALA A 186 -0.23 -0.32 13.23
CA ALA A 186 0.56 -1.22 12.40
C ALA A 186 0.52 -2.64 12.98
N MET A 187 0.48 -3.64 12.13
CA MET A 187 0.60 -5.06 12.48
C MET A 187 1.58 -5.68 11.51
N GLY A 188 2.39 -6.63 11.97
CA GLY A 188 3.24 -7.37 11.05
C GLY A 188 3.65 -8.73 11.58
N PHE A 189 3.99 -9.62 10.66
CA PHE A 189 4.25 -11.04 10.94
C PHE A 189 5.69 -11.41 10.56
N SER A 190 6.43 -12.08 11.44
CA SER A 190 7.80 -12.54 11.16
C SER A 190 8.74 -11.40 10.68
N ALA A 191 9.20 -11.40 9.42
CA ALA A 191 9.94 -10.28 8.83
C ALA A 191 9.10 -8.99 8.70
N GLY A 192 7.80 -9.10 8.44
CA GLY A 192 6.88 -7.98 8.55
C GLY A 192 6.68 -7.53 10.00
N GLY A 193 6.84 -8.44 10.96
CA GLY A 193 6.87 -8.14 12.39
C GLY A 193 8.10 -7.32 12.77
N HIS A 194 9.26 -7.64 12.19
CA HIS A 194 10.44 -6.79 12.24
C HIS A 194 10.15 -5.41 11.66
N LEU A 195 9.61 -5.33 10.44
CA LEU A 195 9.27 -4.05 9.80
C LEU A 195 8.28 -3.22 10.64
N CYS A 196 7.33 -3.88 11.34
CA CYS A 196 6.41 -3.23 12.25
C CYS A 196 7.13 -2.62 13.47
N ALA A 197 8.09 -3.35 14.06
CA ALA A 197 8.91 -2.87 15.17
C ALA A 197 9.91 -1.77 14.74
N ASP A 198 10.54 -1.94 13.58
CA ASP A 198 11.43 -0.96 12.94
C ASP A 198 10.66 0.34 12.66
N LEU A 199 9.46 0.26 12.07
CA LEU A 199 8.59 1.42 11.89
C LEU A 199 8.20 2.07 13.22
N LEU A 200 7.88 1.30 14.27
CA LEU A 200 7.50 1.86 15.57
C LEU A 200 8.64 2.64 16.23
N THR A 201 9.87 2.16 16.10
CA THR A 201 11.06 2.72 16.77
C THR A 201 11.78 3.76 15.93
N ARG A 202 11.68 3.66 14.60
CA ARG A 202 12.36 4.52 13.61
C ARG A 202 11.38 5.24 12.68
N PHE A 203 10.17 5.60 13.18
CA PHE A 203 9.14 6.30 12.39
C PHE A 203 9.59 7.69 11.88
N ASP A 204 10.53 8.34 12.57
CA ASP A 204 11.04 9.67 12.25
C ASP A 204 12.43 9.65 11.58
N ALA A 205 13.03 8.46 11.42
CA ALA A 205 14.24 8.29 10.66
C ALA A 205 14.04 8.75 9.21
N ARG A 206 14.98 9.54 8.69
CA ARG A 206 14.95 10.03 7.31
C ARG A 206 15.56 8.99 6.38
N VAL A 207 14.72 8.09 5.88
CA VAL A 207 15.12 7.01 4.97
C VAL A 207 14.69 7.23 3.51
N TYR A 208 13.97 8.31 3.23
CA TYR A 208 13.68 8.80 1.88
C TYR A 208 13.34 10.30 1.91
N ASP A 209 13.43 10.97 0.76
CA ASP A 209 13.07 12.37 0.60
C ASP A 209 11.55 12.57 0.44
N PRO A 210 10.93 13.59 1.07
CA PRO A 210 9.51 13.88 0.90
C PRO A 210 9.11 14.03 -0.58
N VAL A 211 8.01 13.37 -0.95
CA VAL A 211 7.48 13.27 -2.32
C VAL A 211 6.30 14.20 -2.53
N ASP A 212 5.37 14.26 -1.58
CA ASP A 212 4.15 15.06 -1.70
C ASP A 212 3.51 15.44 -0.35
N ALA A 213 2.29 15.95 -0.40
CA ALA A 213 1.53 16.41 0.76
C ALA A 213 1.30 15.33 1.84
N ALA A 214 1.31 14.04 1.47
CA ALA A 214 1.16 12.97 2.45
C ALA A 214 2.38 12.88 3.37
N ASP A 215 3.58 13.26 2.92
CA ASP A 215 4.80 13.21 3.74
C ASP A 215 4.85 14.26 4.85
N ARG A 216 3.88 15.17 4.89
CA ARG A 216 3.64 16.04 6.06
C ARG A 216 2.94 15.32 7.22
N GLN A 217 2.42 14.13 6.99
CA GLN A 217 1.80 13.31 8.05
C GLN A 217 2.88 12.56 8.85
N SER A 218 2.54 12.20 10.09
CA SER A 218 3.40 11.33 10.90
C SER A 218 3.38 9.90 10.36
N ALA A 219 4.54 9.25 10.28
CA ALA A 219 4.64 7.82 10.00
C ALA A 219 4.43 6.94 11.26
N ARG A 220 4.35 7.54 12.45
CA ARG A 220 4.25 6.80 13.72
C ARG A 220 2.93 6.02 13.79
N PRO A 221 2.95 4.71 14.06
CA PRO A 221 1.74 3.96 14.41
C PRO A 221 1.18 4.42 15.76
N ASN A 222 -0.15 4.52 15.89
CA ASN A 222 -0.80 4.78 17.18
C ASN A 222 -0.75 3.55 18.11
N ALA A 223 -0.69 2.35 17.52
CA ALA A 223 -0.43 1.09 18.19
C ALA A 223 0.35 0.18 17.23
N ALA A 224 1.10 -0.78 17.76
CA ALA A 224 1.86 -1.75 16.98
C ALA A 224 1.60 -3.17 17.50
N ALA A 225 1.48 -4.12 16.56
CA ALA A 225 1.32 -5.54 16.84
C ALA A 225 2.37 -6.34 16.05
N PRO A 226 3.62 -6.42 16.55
CA PRO A 226 4.64 -7.28 15.97
C PRO A 226 4.38 -8.74 16.41
N ILE A 227 3.95 -9.58 15.48
CA ILE A 227 3.54 -10.96 15.73
C ILE A 227 4.66 -11.91 15.32
N TYR A 228 5.11 -12.76 16.26
CA TYR A 228 6.31 -13.62 16.14
C TYR A 228 7.48 -12.96 15.39
N PRO A 229 7.84 -11.71 15.75
CA PRO A 229 8.74 -10.88 14.96
C PRO A 229 10.18 -11.41 14.96
N VAL A 230 10.90 -11.13 13.88
CA VAL A 230 12.37 -11.01 13.98
C VAL A 230 12.65 -9.71 14.74
N ILE A 231 13.38 -9.78 15.86
CA ILE A 231 13.67 -8.60 16.71
C ILE A 231 15.15 -8.28 16.69
N SER A 232 16.00 -9.24 17.06
CA SER A 232 17.44 -9.08 16.91
C SER A 232 17.87 -9.62 15.55
N VAL A 233 18.64 -8.82 14.82
CA VAL A 233 19.47 -9.28 13.68
C VAL A 233 20.95 -9.40 14.06
N SER A 234 21.27 -9.10 15.32
CA SER A 234 22.58 -9.29 15.94
C SER A 234 22.75 -10.73 16.47
N ALA A 235 23.95 -11.29 16.33
CA ALA A 235 24.30 -12.57 16.92
C ALA A 235 24.29 -12.51 18.47
N PRO A 236 24.00 -13.62 19.19
CA PRO A 236 23.63 -14.94 18.67
C PRO A 236 22.14 -15.10 18.34
N HIS A 237 21.32 -14.08 18.57
CA HIS A 237 19.85 -14.18 18.54
C HIS A 237 19.24 -13.97 17.14
N ALA A 238 20.06 -13.74 16.12
CA ALA A 238 19.63 -13.43 14.77
C ALA A 238 18.95 -14.62 14.08
N HIS A 239 17.82 -14.38 13.42
CA HIS A 239 17.30 -15.31 12.42
C HIS A 239 18.17 -15.23 11.14
N PRO A 240 18.99 -16.25 10.79
CA PRO A 240 20.09 -16.06 9.85
C PRO A 240 19.66 -15.67 8.43
N GLY A 241 18.56 -16.24 7.94
CA GLY A 241 18.04 -15.93 6.61
C GLY A 241 17.52 -14.50 6.51
N SER A 242 16.76 -14.06 7.52
CA SER A 242 16.21 -12.69 7.55
C SER A 242 17.31 -11.66 7.72
N ARG A 243 18.31 -11.91 8.59
CA ARG A 243 19.49 -11.05 8.72
C ARG A 243 20.19 -10.89 7.37
N THR A 244 20.48 -12.00 6.69
CA THR A 244 21.25 -11.97 5.43
C THR A 244 20.50 -11.22 4.34
N LEU A 245 19.18 -11.39 4.24
CA LEU A 245 18.37 -10.69 3.24
C LEU A 245 18.12 -9.22 3.58
N LEU A 246 18.05 -8.88 4.87
CA LEU A 246 17.88 -7.49 5.31
C LEU A 246 19.19 -6.69 5.20
N LEU A 247 20.28 -7.21 5.76
CA LEU A 247 21.54 -6.46 5.94
C LEU A 247 22.67 -6.86 4.98
N GLY A 248 22.52 -7.98 4.27
CA GLY A 248 23.61 -8.59 3.50
C GLY A 248 24.56 -9.43 4.35
N ALA A 249 25.50 -10.11 3.67
CA ALA A 249 26.46 -11.01 4.32
C ALA A 249 27.47 -10.26 5.21
N SER A 250 27.85 -9.04 4.82
CA SER A 250 28.98 -8.29 5.39
C SER A 250 28.57 -7.11 6.29
N ALA A 251 27.37 -7.15 6.88
CA ALA A 251 26.87 -6.07 7.72
C ALA A 251 27.79 -5.81 8.92
N ASP A 252 28.03 -4.53 9.22
CA ASP A 252 28.76 -4.11 10.41
C ASP A 252 27.85 -4.02 11.65
N ALA A 253 28.47 -3.90 12.83
CA ALA A 253 27.73 -3.84 14.10
C ALA A 253 26.86 -2.58 14.25
N ALA A 254 27.16 -1.49 13.55
CA ALA A 254 26.35 -0.28 13.60
C ALA A 254 25.04 -0.47 12.83
N LEU A 255 25.12 -1.09 11.65
CA LEU A 255 23.98 -1.47 10.84
C LEU A 255 23.12 -2.53 11.54
N GLU A 256 23.73 -3.55 12.16
CA GLU A 256 23.00 -4.54 12.95
C GLU A 256 22.22 -3.90 14.11
N ARG A 257 22.82 -2.96 14.84
CA ARG A 257 22.13 -2.21 15.91
C ARG A 257 21.01 -1.33 15.37
N ALA A 258 21.21 -0.67 14.23
CA ALA A 258 20.20 0.20 13.63
C ALA A 258 18.93 -0.58 13.21
N HIS A 259 19.06 -1.87 12.92
CA HIS A 259 17.97 -2.76 12.52
C HIS A 259 17.69 -3.86 13.56
N SER A 260 18.00 -3.63 14.84
CA SER A 260 17.56 -4.49 15.94
C SER A 260 16.65 -3.68 16.88
N PRO A 261 15.34 -3.53 16.54
CA PRO A 261 14.38 -2.73 17.31
C PRO A 261 14.01 -3.31 18.68
#